data_AF-A0A937DHK7-F1
#
_entry.id   AF-A0A937DHK7-F1
#
_cell.length_a   1.000
_cell.length_b   1.000
_cell.length_c   1.000
_cell.angle_alpha   90.00
_cell.angle_beta   90.00
_cell.angle_gamma   90.00
#
_symmetry.space_group_name_H-M   'P 1'
#
loop_
_entity.id
_entity.type
_entity.pdbx_description
1 polymer ?
#
loop_
_entity_poly.entity_id
_entity_poly.type
_entity_poly.pdbx_seq_one_letter_code
_entity_poly.pdbx_strand_id
1 'polypeptide(L)'
;MKGLCMSAANTPSTANPAPTTPNAAAPAPAPDGPKPVIPFEDFAKVDLRVAKILHAENHPKADRLFKLQLDDGSGTPRQICAGIRDYYKAEDLVGRLIIIVANLAPRVIRGEESRGMLLAASDLPKDAAAADPNAVRKVIILKPEADIAPGSIVS
;
A
#
# COMPACT_ATOMS: atom_id res chain seq x y z
N MET A 1 35.69 55.52 5.81
CA MET A 1 34.84 56.54 5.12
C MET A 1 34.71 56.13 3.67
N LYS A 2 33.47 56.02 3.16
CA LYS A 2 33.04 55.65 1.78
C LYS A 2 33.30 54.18 1.42
N GLY A 3 32.37 53.39 0.89
CA GLY A 3 31.10 53.62 0.19
C GLY A 3 31.07 52.60 -0.97
N LEU A 4 30.28 51.52 -0.86
CA LEU A 4 28.97 51.27 -1.48
C LEU A 4 28.98 51.03 -3.02
N CYS A 5 28.20 50.00 -3.41
CA CYS A 5 27.65 49.64 -4.73
C CYS A 5 28.44 48.55 -5.49
N MET A 6 28.00 47.28 -5.42
CA MET A 6 26.97 46.61 -6.26
C MET A 6 27.50 46.21 -7.65
N SER A 7 27.62 44.90 -7.88
CA SER A 7 27.15 44.30 -9.13
C SER A 7 26.88 42.80 -8.97
N ALA A 8 25.74 42.40 -9.54
CA ALA A 8 25.15 41.08 -9.54
C ALA A 8 25.80 40.14 -10.57
N ALA A 9 25.65 38.82 -10.38
CA ALA A 9 25.16 37.96 -11.46
C ALA A 9 24.67 36.63 -10.89
N ASN A 10 23.38 36.42 -11.10
CA ASN A 10 22.61 35.23 -10.81
C ASN A 10 23.07 34.06 -11.71
N THR A 11 22.88 32.85 -11.21
CA THR A 11 23.12 31.56 -11.87
C THR A 11 22.31 31.42 -13.17
N PRO A 12 22.75 30.54 -14.09
CA PRO A 12 21.82 29.54 -14.57
C PRO A 12 22.33 28.13 -14.25
N SER A 13 21.73 27.53 -13.23
CA SER A 13 21.83 26.09 -12.98
C SER A 13 21.10 25.38 -14.11
N THR A 14 21.82 24.52 -14.82
CA THR A 14 21.35 23.75 -15.96
C THR A 14 20.26 22.78 -15.54
N ALA A 15 19.03 23.07 -15.95
CA ALA A 15 17.91 22.15 -15.89
C ALA A 15 18.14 21.00 -16.87
N ASN A 16 18.36 19.80 -16.35
CA ASN A 16 18.40 18.56 -17.13
C ASN A 16 17.06 17.83 -16.95
N PRO A 17 16.29 17.54 -18.01
CA PRO A 17 15.02 16.84 -17.89
C PRO A 17 15.26 15.36 -17.57
N ALA A 18 14.70 14.90 -16.46
CA ALA A 18 14.70 13.49 -16.09
C ALA A 18 13.90 12.67 -17.14
N PRO A 19 14.40 11.50 -17.57
CA PRO A 19 13.71 10.66 -18.54
C PRO A 19 12.45 10.06 -17.91
N THR A 20 11.33 10.22 -18.62
CA THR A 20 10.05 9.55 -18.38
C THR A 20 10.15 8.10 -18.85
N THR A 21 10.18 7.15 -17.91
CA THR A 21 10.02 5.73 -18.22
C THR A 21 8.55 5.34 -18.03
N PRO A 22 7.87 4.77 -19.05
CA PRO A 22 6.52 4.25 -18.93
C PRO A 22 6.41 3.16 -17.86
N ASN A 23 5.32 3.23 -17.10
CA ASN A 23 4.86 2.30 -16.09
C ASN A 23 4.80 0.85 -16.61
N ALA A 24 5.92 0.13 -16.47
CA ALA A 24 5.92 -1.32 -16.48
C ALA A 24 5.42 -1.78 -15.12
N ALA A 25 4.26 -2.44 -15.10
CA ALA A 25 3.85 -3.26 -13.97
C ALA A 25 5.01 -4.20 -13.65
N ALA A 26 5.71 -3.94 -12.55
CA ALA A 26 6.83 -4.77 -12.13
C ALA A 26 6.32 -6.22 -12.00
N PRO A 27 6.95 -7.20 -12.69
CA PRO A 27 6.64 -8.60 -12.46
C PRO A 27 6.91 -8.87 -10.99
N ALA A 28 5.94 -9.49 -10.30
CA ALA A 28 6.16 -9.94 -8.94
C ALA A 28 7.31 -10.97 -8.99
N PRO A 29 8.48 -10.70 -8.39
CA PRO A 29 9.49 -11.72 -8.29
C PRO A 29 8.99 -12.71 -7.24
N ALA A 30 8.72 -13.95 -7.65
CA ALA A 30 8.77 -15.07 -6.72
C ALA A 30 10.23 -15.24 -6.29
N PRO A 31 10.47 -15.37 -4.99
CA PRO A 31 11.30 -16.47 -4.55
C PRO A 31 10.55 -17.29 -3.49
N ASP A 32 10.34 -18.58 -3.77
CA ASP A 32 9.95 -19.59 -2.78
C ASP A 32 11.17 -19.94 -1.91
N GLY A 33 11.64 -18.96 -1.15
CA GLY A 33 12.73 -19.09 -0.20
C GLY A 33 12.76 -17.92 0.78
N PRO A 34 13.32 -18.11 1.98
CA PRO A 34 13.45 -17.02 2.94
C PRO A 34 14.25 -15.86 2.32
N LYS A 35 13.71 -14.65 2.44
CA LYS A 35 14.40 -13.43 2.03
C LYS A 35 15.68 -13.25 2.86
N PRO A 36 16.67 -12.49 2.36
CA PRO A 36 17.84 -12.13 3.15
C PRO A 36 17.44 -11.48 4.48
N VAL A 37 18.26 -11.70 5.52
CA VAL A 37 18.09 -11.02 6.80
C VAL A 37 18.21 -9.50 6.62
N ILE A 38 17.35 -8.75 7.29
CA ILE A 38 17.39 -7.28 7.32
C ILE A 38 17.65 -6.81 8.76
N PRO A 39 18.30 -5.65 8.96
CA PRO A 39 18.41 -5.05 10.27
C PRO A 39 17.03 -4.60 10.77
N PHE A 40 16.85 -4.57 12.10
CA PHE A 40 15.61 -4.10 12.73
C PHE A 40 15.23 -2.67 12.30
N GLU A 41 16.20 -1.80 12.08
CA GLU A 41 15.99 -0.42 11.62
C GLU A 41 15.21 -0.33 10.30
N ASP A 42 15.30 -1.35 9.44
CA ASP A 42 14.50 -1.37 8.21
C ASP A 42 13.04 -1.73 8.49
N PHE A 43 12.78 -2.59 9.48
CA PHE A 43 11.43 -2.87 9.96
C PHE A 43 10.82 -1.66 10.68
N ALA A 44 11.60 -0.99 11.54
CA ALA A 44 11.15 0.18 12.30
C ALA A 44 10.73 1.37 11.40
N LYS A 45 11.20 1.43 10.15
CA LYS A 45 10.75 2.42 9.16
C LYS A 45 9.32 2.16 8.66
N VAL A 46 8.78 0.96 8.82
CA VAL A 46 7.46 0.58 8.33
C VAL A 46 6.41 1.00 9.36
N ASP A 47 5.48 1.87 8.96
CA ASP A 47 4.40 2.30 9.84
C ASP A 47 3.22 1.34 9.70
N LEU A 48 3.12 0.38 10.63
CA LEU A 48 2.03 -0.57 10.69
C LEU A 48 0.95 -0.08 11.66
N ARG A 49 -0.30 -0.08 11.20
CA ARG A 49 -1.45 0.42 11.95
C ARG A 49 -2.62 -0.55 11.92
N VAL A 50 -3.37 -0.56 13.01
CA VAL A 50 -4.74 -1.10 13.00
C VAL A 50 -5.65 -0.08 12.34
N ALA A 51 -6.47 -0.52 11.39
CA ALA A 51 -7.47 0.31 10.73
C ALA A 51 -8.84 -0.38 10.73
N LYS A 52 -9.90 0.42 10.79
CA LYS A 52 -11.29 -0.06 10.64
C LYS A 52 -11.79 0.23 9.23
N ILE A 53 -12.38 -0.77 8.58
CA ILE A 53 -13.01 -0.57 7.27
C ILE A 53 -14.34 0.19 7.47
N LEU A 54 -14.43 1.39 6.92
CA LEU A 54 -15.64 2.22 6.96
C LEU A 54 -16.55 1.94 5.76
N HIS A 55 -15.95 1.82 4.58
CA HIS A 55 -16.64 1.49 3.34
C HIS A 55 -15.80 0.55 2.48
N ALA A 56 -16.48 -0.35 1.76
CA ALA A 56 -15.89 -1.23 0.79
C ALA A 56 -16.75 -1.24 -0.48
N GLU A 57 -16.14 -1.01 -1.64
CA GLU A 57 -16.80 -1.07 -2.94
C GLU A 57 -15.90 -1.74 -3.98
N ASN A 58 -16.51 -2.31 -5.02
CA ASN A 58 -15.77 -2.84 -6.16
C ASN A 58 -14.99 -1.71 -6.82
N HIS A 59 -13.72 -1.95 -7.13
CA HIS A 59 -12.95 -0.98 -7.89
C HIS A 59 -13.57 -0.81 -9.29
N PRO A 60 -13.87 0.42 -9.75
CA PRO A 60 -14.70 0.66 -10.94
C PRO A 60 -14.07 0.14 -12.23
N LYS A 61 -12.74 0.04 -12.27
CA LYS A 61 -11.96 -0.38 -13.44
C LYS A 61 -11.06 -1.59 -13.19
N ALA A 62 -11.25 -2.34 -12.09
CA ALA A 62 -10.36 -3.45 -11.74
C ALA A 62 -11.12 -4.62 -11.09
N ASP A 63 -11.13 -5.77 -11.76
CA ASP A 63 -12.01 -6.88 -11.37
C ASP A 63 -11.59 -7.58 -10.08
N ARG A 64 -10.30 -7.54 -9.74
CA ARG A 64 -9.74 -8.18 -8.55
C ARG A 64 -9.56 -7.27 -7.35
N LEU A 65 -9.91 -5.98 -7.47
CA LEU A 65 -9.65 -4.99 -6.44
C LEU A 65 -10.95 -4.49 -5.80
N PHE A 66 -10.89 -4.24 -4.50
CA PHE A 66 -11.80 -3.32 -3.82
C PHE A 66 -11.16 -1.94 -3.67
N LYS A 67 -12.00 -0.91 -3.64
CA LYS A 67 -11.67 0.42 -3.13
C LYS A 67 -12.24 0.50 -1.71
N LEU A 68 -11.36 0.72 -0.74
CA LEU A 68 -11.70 0.73 0.68
C LEU A 68 -11.48 2.13 1.25
N GLN A 69 -12.41 2.59 2.09
CA GLN A 69 -12.21 3.74 2.96
C GLN A 69 -12.01 3.23 4.39
N LEU A 70 -10.95 3.70 5.03
CA LEU A 70 -10.51 3.23 6.33
C LEU A 70 -10.45 4.36 7.35
N ASP A 71 -10.77 4.06 8.59
CA ASP A 71 -10.33 4.83 9.75
C ASP A 71 -9.02 4.22 10.26
N ASP A 72 -7.93 4.98 10.17
CA ASP A 72 -6.60 4.63 10.67
C ASP A 72 -6.17 5.52 11.84
N GLY A 73 -7.11 6.21 12.48
CA GLY A 73 -6.84 7.15 13.58
C GLY A 73 -6.22 8.49 13.16
N SER A 74 -6.02 8.75 11.87
CA SER A 74 -5.50 10.04 11.38
C SER A 74 -6.52 11.20 11.44
N GLY A 75 -7.80 10.90 11.72
CA GLY A 75 -8.89 11.87 11.71
C GLY A 75 -9.49 12.14 10.32
N THR A 76 -8.91 11.58 9.26
CA THR A 76 -9.46 11.62 7.89
C THR A 76 -9.52 10.22 7.29
N PRO A 77 -10.58 9.86 6.56
CA PRO A 77 -10.64 8.56 5.90
C PRO A 77 -9.48 8.33 4.94
N ARG A 78 -8.82 7.17 5.06
CA ARG A 78 -7.75 6.73 4.16
C ARG A 78 -8.32 5.83 3.07
N GLN A 79 -8.00 6.13 1.83
CA GLN A 79 -8.31 5.27 0.69
C GLN A 79 -7.18 4.26 0.41
N ILE A 80 -7.52 2.97 0.30
CA ILE A 80 -6.63 1.94 -0.25
C ILE A 80 -7.33 1.09 -1.30
N CYS A 81 -6.56 0.55 -2.24
CA CYS A 81 -7.04 -0.46 -3.19
C CYS A 81 -6.54 -1.85 -2.77
N ALA A 82 -7.45 -2.80 -2.51
CA ALA A 82 -7.11 -4.11 -1.95
C ALA A 82 -7.43 -5.25 -2.92
N GLY A 83 -6.42 -6.06 -3.26
CA GLY A 83 -6.54 -7.17 -4.22
C GLY A 83 -7.10 -8.47 -3.67
N ILE A 84 -8.25 -8.39 -2.98
CA ILE A 84 -8.84 -9.52 -2.25
C ILE A 84 -10.28 -9.82 -2.68
N ARG A 85 -10.76 -9.23 -3.78
CA ARG A 85 -12.15 -9.34 -4.24
C ARG A 85 -12.58 -10.76 -4.62
N ASP A 86 -11.64 -11.59 -5.06
CA ASP A 86 -11.92 -12.99 -5.39
C ASP A 86 -12.20 -13.85 -4.14
N TYR A 87 -11.93 -13.33 -2.93
CA TYR A 87 -11.96 -14.10 -1.66
C TYR A 87 -12.96 -13.57 -0.64
N TYR A 88 -13.45 -12.34 -0.79
CA TYR A 88 -14.34 -11.67 0.16
C TYR A 88 -15.44 -10.91 -0.57
N LYS A 89 -16.59 -10.75 0.08
CA LYS A 89 -17.63 -9.81 -0.37
C LYS A 89 -17.44 -8.45 0.29
N ALA A 90 -17.87 -7.40 -0.39
CA ALA A 90 -17.72 -6.03 0.12
C ALA A 90 -18.49 -5.83 1.44
N GLU A 91 -19.73 -6.35 1.52
CA GLU A 91 -20.56 -6.25 2.72
C GLU A 91 -19.92 -6.90 3.96
N ASP A 92 -19.15 -7.97 3.77
CA ASP A 92 -18.51 -8.68 4.86
C ASP A 92 -17.34 -7.91 5.46
N LEU A 93 -16.77 -6.94 4.73
CA LEU A 93 -15.56 -6.21 5.13
C LEU A 93 -15.86 -5.03 6.04
N VAL A 94 -17.00 -4.37 5.87
CA VAL A 94 -17.33 -3.15 6.62
C VAL A 94 -17.38 -3.44 8.12
N GLY A 95 -16.75 -2.57 8.90
CA GLY A 95 -16.64 -2.68 10.35
C GLY A 95 -15.47 -3.54 10.85
N ARG A 96 -14.80 -4.32 10.00
CA ARG A 96 -13.65 -5.13 10.41
C ARG A 96 -12.44 -4.28 10.78
N LEU A 97 -11.73 -4.71 11.81
CA LEU A 97 -10.36 -4.29 12.11
C LEU A 97 -9.36 -5.10 11.29
N ILE A 98 -8.42 -4.40 10.66
CA ILE A 98 -7.39 -4.96 9.77
C ILE A 98 -6.03 -4.33 10.09
N ILE A 99 -4.95 -4.99 9.65
CA ILE A 99 -3.61 -4.42 9.69
C ILE A 99 -3.26 -3.81 8.33
N ILE A 100 -2.74 -2.58 8.34
CA ILE A 100 -2.25 -1.89 7.14
C ILE A 100 -0.82 -1.41 7.29
N VAL A 101 -0.13 -1.23 6.17
CA VAL A 101 1.04 -0.35 6.05
C VAL A 101 0.55 1.06 5.69
N ALA A 102 0.77 2.03 6.58
CA ALA A 102 0.20 3.37 6.50
C ALA A 102 1.12 4.40 5.81
N ASN A 103 2.43 4.14 5.75
CA ASN A 103 3.44 5.09 5.23
C ASN A 103 4.02 4.73 3.84
N LEU A 104 3.32 3.90 3.06
CA LEU A 104 3.70 3.71 1.65
C LEU A 104 3.43 4.98 0.84
N ALA A 105 4.34 5.30 -0.07
CA ALA A 105 4.10 6.35 -1.07
C ALA A 105 2.79 6.04 -1.84
N PRO A 106 1.90 7.03 -2.04
CA PRO A 106 0.67 6.81 -2.77
C PRO A 106 0.92 6.25 -4.18
N ARG A 107 0.05 5.34 -4.61
CA ARG A 107 0.07 4.78 -5.97
C ARG A 107 -1.29 4.91 -6.62
N VAL A 108 -1.33 5.34 -7.87
CA VAL A 108 -2.56 5.35 -8.67
C VAL A 108 -2.69 4.00 -9.38
N ILE A 109 -3.80 3.32 -9.11
CA ILE A 109 -4.13 2.01 -9.70
C ILE A 109 -5.38 2.20 -10.54
N ARG A 110 -5.24 2.13 -11.86
CA ARG A 110 -6.35 2.28 -12.83
C ARG A 110 -7.27 3.49 -12.55
N GLY A 111 -6.67 4.61 -12.12
CA GLY A 111 -7.35 5.89 -11.87
C GLY A 111 -7.75 6.15 -10.42
N GLU A 112 -7.62 5.17 -9.53
CA GLU A 112 -7.89 5.35 -8.10
C GLU A 112 -6.58 5.42 -7.32
N GLU A 113 -6.50 6.37 -6.38
CA GLU A 113 -5.34 6.49 -5.51
C GLU A 113 -5.41 5.45 -4.38
N SER A 114 -4.29 4.79 -4.09
CA SER A 114 -4.11 3.87 -2.97
C SER A 114 -3.01 4.39 -2.07
N ARG A 115 -3.36 4.71 -0.81
CA ARG A 115 -2.46 5.29 0.20
C ARG A 115 -2.14 4.28 1.28
N GLY A 116 -1.70 3.08 0.91
CA GLY A 116 -1.37 2.03 1.87
C GLY A 116 -1.60 0.64 1.31
N MET A 117 -1.42 -0.35 2.17
CA MET A 117 -1.55 -1.76 1.83
C MET A 117 -2.14 -2.55 3.00
N LEU A 118 -3.23 -3.27 2.75
CA LEU A 118 -3.78 -4.27 3.67
C LEU A 118 -2.84 -5.49 3.73
N LEU A 119 -2.63 -6.03 4.93
CA LEU A 119 -1.86 -7.26 5.12
C LEU A 119 -2.77 -8.50 5.18
N ALA A 120 -2.38 -9.55 4.47
CA ALA A 120 -3.06 -10.82 4.44
C ALA A 120 -2.05 -11.98 4.32
N ALA A 121 -2.39 -13.12 4.91
CA ALA A 121 -1.68 -14.37 4.69
C ALA A 121 -2.24 -15.10 3.47
N SER A 122 -1.42 -15.86 2.77
CA SER A 122 -1.85 -16.76 1.69
C SER A 122 -1.02 -18.03 1.70
N ASP A 123 -1.66 -19.16 1.42
CA ASP A 123 -1.03 -20.48 1.38
C ASP A 123 -0.31 -20.77 0.06
N LEU A 124 -0.77 -20.15 -1.03
CA LEU A 124 -0.23 -20.34 -2.38
C LEU A 124 0.21 -19.02 -3.03
N PRO A 125 1.19 -19.08 -3.95
CA PRO A 125 1.54 -17.96 -4.81
C PRO A 125 0.33 -17.45 -5.61
N LYS A 126 0.38 -16.19 -6.03
CA LYS A 126 -0.71 -15.53 -6.76
C LYS A 126 -1.09 -16.26 -8.06
N ASP A 127 -0.10 -16.89 -8.70
CA ASP A 127 -0.25 -17.54 -10.01
C ASP A 127 -0.29 -19.07 -9.90
N ALA A 128 -0.59 -19.62 -8.71
CA ALA A 128 -0.65 -21.06 -8.47
C ALA A 128 -1.61 -21.80 -9.42
N ALA A 129 -2.70 -21.15 -9.85
CA ALA A 129 -3.64 -21.69 -10.82
C ALA A 129 -3.02 -21.95 -12.22
N ALA A 130 -1.90 -21.29 -12.56
CA ALA A 130 -1.18 -21.56 -13.79
C ALA A 130 -0.35 -22.85 -13.72
N ALA A 131 0.08 -23.24 -12.51
CA ALA A 131 0.83 -24.47 -12.27
C ALA A 131 -0.10 -25.68 -12.04
N ASP A 132 -1.20 -25.48 -11.32
CA ASP A 132 -2.25 -26.48 -11.11
C ASP A 132 -3.63 -25.80 -11.17
N PRO A 133 -4.42 -26.04 -12.23
CA PRO A 133 -5.78 -25.48 -12.35
C PRO A 133 -6.74 -25.85 -11.22
N ASN A 134 -6.45 -26.91 -10.46
CA ASN A 134 -7.26 -27.32 -9.31
C ASN A 134 -6.82 -26.68 -7.99
N ALA A 135 -5.71 -25.93 -7.99
CA ALA A 135 -5.20 -25.30 -6.78
C ALA A 135 -6.15 -24.21 -6.29
N VAL A 136 -6.70 -24.40 -5.08
CA VAL A 136 -7.55 -23.41 -4.41
C VAL A 136 -6.68 -22.56 -3.49
N ARG A 137 -6.43 -21.31 -3.89
CA ARG A 137 -5.67 -20.35 -3.09
C ARG A 137 -6.52 -19.81 -1.95
N LYS A 138 -6.02 -19.86 -0.72
CA LYS A 138 -6.63 -19.23 0.45
C LYS A 138 -5.98 -17.88 0.72
N VAL A 139 -6.80 -16.88 1.04
CA VAL A 139 -6.34 -15.56 1.51
C VAL A 139 -7.04 -15.26 2.82
N ILE A 140 -6.26 -14.87 3.83
CA ILE A 140 -6.77 -14.53 5.16
C ILE A 140 -6.27 -13.15 5.54
N ILE A 141 -7.19 -12.18 5.66
CA ILE A 141 -6.87 -10.83 6.15
C ILE A 141 -6.32 -10.91 7.57
N LEU A 142 -5.20 -10.22 7.83
CA LEU A 142 -4.66 -10.09 9.18
C LEU A 142 -5.49 -9.11 10.00
N LYS A 143 -5.82 -9.50 11.23
CA LYS A 143 -6.59 -8.72 12.19
C LYS A 143 -5.95 -8.80 13.58
N PRO A 144 -6.17 -7.82 14.46
CA PRO A 144 -5.82 -7.99 15.86
C PRO A 144 -6.65 -9.14 16.48
N GLU A 145 -6.08 -9.80 17.48
CA GLU A 145 -6.75 -10.89 18.19
C GLU A 145 -8.00 -10.41 18.94
N ALA A 146 -7.89 -9.24 19.59
CA ALA A 146 -8.95 -8.54 20.29
C ALA A 146 -9.19 -7.14 19.69
N ASP A 147 -10.31 -6.52 20.08
CA ASP A 147 -10.62 -5.15 19.67
C ASP A 147 -9.61 -4.15 20.24
N ILE A 148 -9.18 -3.24 19.37
CA ILE A 148 -8.28 -2.14 19.72
C ILE A 148 -8.61 -0.94 18.83
N ALA A 149 -8.35 0.27 19.33
CA ALA A 149 -8.71 1.49 18.63
C ALA A 149 -8.03 1.60 17.26
N PRO A 150 -8.73 2.12 16.23
CA PRO A 150 -8.10 2.55 14.98
C PRO A 150 -6.91 3.49 15.22
N GLY A 151 -5.84 3.32 14.45
CA GLY A 151 -4.58 4.06 14.59
C GLY A 151 -3.61 3.52 15.63
N SER A 152 -3.97 2.46 16.35
CA SER A 152 -3.04 1.74 17.22
C SER A 152 -1.82 1.25 16.43
N ILE A 153 -0.64 1.42 17.03
CA ILE A 153 0.64 0.99 16.48
C ILE A 153 0.72 -0.53 16.51
N VAL A 154 1.25 -1.11 15.43
CA VAL A 154 1.62 -2.52 15.36
C VAL A 154 3.14 -2.58 15.28
N SER A 155 3.77 -3.33 16.19
CA SER A 155 5.23 -3.41 16.37
C SER A 155 5.68 -4.83 16.62
#